data_AF-A0A7T5RN94-F1
#
_entry.id   AF-A0A7T5RN94-F1
#
_cell.length_a   1.000
_cell.length_b   1.000
_cell.length_c   1.000
_cell.angle_alpha   90.00
_cell.angle_beta   90.00
_cell.angle_gamma   90.00
#
_symmetry.space_group_name_H-M   'P 1'
#
loop_
_entity.id
_entity.type
_entity.pdbx_description
1 polymer ?
#
loop_
_entity_poly.entity_id
_entity_poly.type
_entity_poly.pdbx_seq_one_letter_code
_entity_poly.pdbx_strand_id
1 'polypeptide(L)'
;MKREHNKEEEQGFSTQEIEALLQEKDPRLPKSVRRYIRDLKQAGKFEEAMRKRNDEVQKKKDKRERIIDELNGSVYGLAITKEPKEEIDNMAKALWLMDAARIIAPEERQAELGEIYDIAGSELEGYLQERMPQIRNEVASRIKSF
;
A
#
# COMPACT_ATOMS: atom_id res chain seq x y z
N MET A 1 -6.95 18.77 26.51
CA MET A 1 -7.37 18.75 25.10
C MET A 1 -7.40 17.30 24.65
N LYS A 2 -8.60 16.73 24.47
CA LYS A 2 -8.78 15.37 24.01
C LYS A 2 -8.50 15.34 22.50
N ARG A 3 -7.44 14.66 22.08
CA ARG A 3 -7.29 14.24 20.68
C ARG A 3 -8.08 12.95 20.54
N GLU A 4 -9.35 13.08 20.21
CA GLU A 4 -10.13 12.01 19.62
C GLU A 4 -9.61 11.82 18.20
N HIS A 5 -8.53 11.06 18.06
CA HIS A 5 -8.16 10.53 16.75
C HIS A 5 -9.08 9.35 16.47
N ASN A 6 -9.93 9.56 15.46
CA ASN A 6 -10.73 8.57 14.76
C ASN A 6 -9.97 7.25 14.63
N LYS A 7 -10.24 6.32 15.56
CA LYS A 7 -10.30 4.91 15.24
C LYS A 7 -11.64 4.68 14.56
N GLU A 8 -11.75 5.08 13.30
CA GLU A 8 -12.66 4.37 12.41
C GLU A 8 -11.99 3.02 12.17
N GLU A 9 -12.23 2.11 13.11
CA GLU A 9 -12.10 0.69 12.85
C GLU A 9 -12.92 0.42 11.59
N GLU A 10 -12.25 0.04 10.51
CA GLU A 10 -12.89 -0.45 9.29
C GLU A 10 -13.59 -1.80 9.60
N GLN A 11 -14.63 -1.76 10.43
CA GLN A 11 -15.59 -2.83 10.59
C GLN A 11 -16.40 -2.85 9.29
N GLY A 12 -16.27 -3.93 8.52
CA GLY A 12 -17.07 -4.10 7.32
C GLY A 12 -18.55 -4.12 7.68
N PHE A 13 -19.36 -3.31 6.99
CA PHE A 13 -20.81 -3.37 7.13
C PHE A 13 -21.33 -4.77 6.77
N SER A 14 -22.24 -5.29 7.58
CA SER A 14 -23.04 -6.48 7.29
C SER A 14 -23.91 -6.28 6.05
N THR A 15 -24.36 -7.39 5.44
CA THR A 15 -25.28 -7.34 4.29
C THR A 15 -26.51 -6.51 4.60
N GLN A 16 -27.06 -6.61 5.81
CA GLN A 16 -28.26 -5.87 6.24
C GLN A 16 -28.00 -4.37 6.34
N GLU A 17 -26.85 -3.95 6.88
CA GLU A 17 -26.47 -2.53 6.95
C GLU A 17 -26.27 -1.93 5.55
N ILE A 18 -25.66 -2.69 4.65
CA ILE A 18 -25.47 -2.26 3.26
C ILE A 18 -26.81 -2.15 2.53
N GLU A 19 -27.74 -3.07 2.78
CA GLU A 19 -29.08 -2.98 2.23
C GLU A 19 -29.84 -1.75 2.74
N ALA A 20 -29.73 -1.43 4.03
CA ALA A 20 -30.31 -0.21 4.59
C ALA A 20 -29.71 1.06 3.94
N LEU A 21 -28.38 1.11 3.82
CA LEU A 21 -27.68 2.23 3.16
C LEU A 21 -28.04 2.35 1.67
N LEU A 22 -28.28 1.23 0.98
CA LEU A 22 -28.72 1.23 -0.42
C LEU A 22 -30.17 1.70 -0.55
N GLN A 23 -31.06 1.32 0.37
CA GLN A 23 -32.44 1.81 0.39
C GLN A 23 -32.49 3.32 0.59
N GLU A 24 -31.69 3.86 1.51
CA GLU A 24 -31.57 5.31 1.73
C GLU A 24 -31.06 6.03 0.47
N LYS A 25 -30.17 5.39 -0.30
CA LYS A 25 -29.60 5.93 -1.54
C LYS A 25 -30.48 5.75 -2.77
N ASP A 26 -31.42 4.79 -2.77
CA ASP A 26 -32.20 4.42 -3.96
C ASP A 26 -32.81 5.61 -4.73
N PRO A 27 -33.44 6.61 -4.07
CA PRO A 27 -34.08 7.72 -4.78
C PRO A 27 -33.10 8.57 -5.62
N ARG A 28 -31.84 8.65 -5.17
CA ARG A 28 -30.78 9.44 -5.80
C ARG A 28 -29.84 8.62 -6.70
N LEU A 29 -30.04 7.30 -6.81
CA LEU A 29 -29.24 6.45 -7.69
C LEU A 29 -29.73 6.54 -9.16
N PRO A 30 -28.81 6.64 -10.14
CA PRO A 30 -29.15 6.54 -11.55
C PRO A 30 -29.93 5.25 -11.86
N LYS A 31 -30.86 5.31 -12.83
CA LYS A 31 -31.72 4.16 -13.20
C LYS A 31 -30.92 2.90 -13.56
N SER A 32 -29.80 3.08 -14.26
CA SER A 32 -28.89 1.99 -14.66
C SER A 32 -28.28 1.28 -13.44
N VAL A 33 -27.83 2.05 -12.43
CA VAL A 33 -27.24 1.52 -11.20
C VAL A 33 -28.28 0.73 -10.40
N ARG A 34 -29.50 1.26 -10.26
CA ARG A 34 -30.61 0.55 -9.59
C ARG A 34 -30.99 -0.75 -10.28
N ARG A 35 -31.05 -0.74 -11.61
CA ARG A 35 -31.30 -1.95 -12.40
C ARG A 35 -30.19 -2.98 -12.16
N TYR A 36 -28.93 -2.58 -12.21
CA TYR A 36 -27.81 -3.49 -11.98
C TYR A 36 -27.84 -4.10 -10.56
N ILE A 37 -28.13 -3.32 -9.53
CA ILE A 37 -28.29 -3.83 -8.16
C ILE A 37 -29.43 -4.85 -8.09
N ARG A 38 -30.57 -4.55 -8.73
CA ARG A 38 -31.71 -5.48 -8.79
C ARG A 38 -31.34 -6.78 -9.48
N ASP A 39 -30.67 -6.69 -10.63
CA ASP A 39 -30.22 -7.86 -11.42
C ASP A 39 -29.26 -8.73 -10.59
N LEU A 40 -28.35 -8.10 -9.81
CA LEU A 40 -27.47 -8.82 -8.86
C LEU A 40 -28.25 -9.53 -7.75
N LYS A 41 -29.26 -8.89 -7.18
CA LYS A 41 -30.11 -9.49 -6.13
C LYS A 41 -30.93 -10.66 -6.68
N GLN A 42 -31.57 -10.48 -7.83
CA GLN A 42 -32.36 -11.53 -8.49
C GLN A 42 -31.51 -12.75 -8.88
N ALA A 43 -30.26 -12.51 -9.27
CA ALA A 43 -29.32 -13.57 -9.59
C ALA A 43 -28.65 -14.22 -8.36
N GLY A 44 -28.95 -13.77 -7.14
CA GLY A 44 -28.29 -14.25 -5.91
C GLY A 44 -26.79 -13.90 -5.80
N LYS A 45 -26.30 -12.95 -6.61
CA LYS A 45 -24.87 -12.58 -6.72
C LYS A 45 -24.49 -11.37 -5.86
N PHE A 46 -25.46 -10.75 -5.19
CA PHE A 46 -25.22 -9.54 -4.41
C PHE A 46 -24.25 -9.78 -3.23
N GLU A 47 -24.45 -10.85 -2.46
CA GLU A 47 -23.55 -11.23 -1.38
C GLU A 47 -22.17 -11.65 -1.90
N GLU A 48 -22.10 -12.32 -3.04
CA GLU A 48 -20.84 -12.70 -3.69
C GLU A 48 -20.01 -11.47 -4.07
N ALA A 49 -20.65 -10.44 -4.63
CA ALA A 49 -19.99 -9.19 -4.97
C ALA A 49 -19.45 -8.46 -3.72
N MET A 50 -20.22 -8.50 -2.62
CA MET A 50 -19.79 -7.95 -1.34
C MET A 50 -18.59 -8.70 -0.75
N ARG A 51 -18.63 -10.04 -0.76
CA ARG A 51 -17.53 -10.89 -0.29
C ARG A 51 -16.27 -10.64 -1.10
N LYS A 52 -16.36 -10.62 -2.44
CA LYS A 52 -15.24 -10.32 -3.33
C LYS A 52 -14.57 -8.99 -2.99
N ARG A 53 -15.36 -7.93 -2.76
CA ARG A 53 -14.81 -6.63 -2.33
C ARG A 53 -14.08 -6.76 -0.99
N ASN A 54 -14.66 -7.45 -0.02
CA ASN A 54 -14.04 -7.58 1.30
C ASN A 54 -12.75 -8.39 1.24
N ASP A 55 -12.72 -9.48 0.47
CA ASP A 55 -11.52 -10.26 0.21
C ASP A 55 -10.43 -9.41 -0.47
N GLU A 56 -10.80 -8.57 -1.44
CA GLU A 56 -9.85 -7.65 -2.08
C GLU A 56 -9.30 -6.59 -1.13
N VAL A 57 -10.15 -6.04 -0.26
CA VAL A 57 -9.72 -5.08 0.76
C VAL A 57 -8.79 -5.75 1.75
N GLN A 58 -9.13 -6.95 2.25
CA GLN A 58 -8.27 -7.68 3.17
C GLN A 58 -6.93 -8.03 2.53
N LYS A 59 -6.92 -8.55 1.30
CA LYS A 59 -5.67 -8.80 0.55
C LYS A 59 -4.81 -7.55 0.42
N LYS A 60 -5.42 -6.38 0.18
CA LYS A 60 -4.69 -5.11 0.13
C LYS A 60 -4.11 -4.73 1.49
N LYS A 61 -4.82 -4.97 2.59
CA LYS A 61 -4.32 -4.77 3.96
C LYS A 61 -3.14 -5.69 4.26
N ASP A 62 -3.32 -7.00 4.09
CA ASP A 62 -2.28 -8.01 4.35
C ASP A 62 -1.02 -7.74 3.53
N LYS A 63 -1.19 -7.29 2.28
CA LYS A 63 -0.08 -6.89 1.43
C LYS A 63 0.64 -5.66 1.97
N ARG A 64 -0.11 -4.64 2.40
CA ARG A 64 0.47 -3.42 2.97
C ARG A 64 1.22 -3.71 4.27
N GLU A 65 0.66 -4.54 5.15
CA GLU A 65 1.32 -4.96 6.39
C GLU A 65 2.65 -5.66 6.11
N ARG A 66 2.68 -6.61 5.17
CA ARG A 66 3.92 -7.28 4.76
C ARG A 66 4.97 -6.34 4.17
N ILE A 67 4.56 -5.30 3.43
CA ILE A 67 5.48 -4.26 2.93
C ILE A 67 6.04 -3.44 4.11
N ILE A 68 5.21 -3.10 5.09
CA ILE A 68 5.64 -2.37 6.30
C ILE A 68 6.64 -3.21 7.12
N ASP A 69 6.42 -4.51 7.25
CA ASP A 69 7.37 -5.40 7.94
C ASP A 69 8.74 -5.44 7.25
N GLU A 70 8.74 -5.53 5.91
CA GLU A 70 9.98 -5.48 5.12
C GLU A 70 10.68 -4.11 5.24
N LEU A 71 9.90 -3.02 5.25
CA LEU A 71 10.41 -1.67 5.50
C LEU A 71 11.09 -1.58 6.87
N ASN A 72 10.44 -2.09 7.91
CA ASN A 72 11.01 -2.12 9.26
C ASN A 72 12.32 -2.93 9.30
N GLY A 73 12.40 -4.03 8.56
CA GLY A 73 13.64 -4.79 8.40
C GLY A 73 14.77 -3.99 7.74
N SER A 74 14.44 -3.23 6.68
CA SER A 74 15.42 -2.36 6.00
C SER A 74 15.90 -1.21 6.90
N VAL A 75 14.97 -0.58 7.63
CA VAL A 75 15.30 0.48 8.61
C VAL A 75 16.13 -0.07 9.77
N TYR A 76 15.81 -1.26 10.27
CA TYR A 76 16.63 -1.93 11.27
C TYR A 76 18.05 -2.20 10.75
N GLY A 77 18.18 -2.66 9.50
CA GLY A 77 19.47 -2.81 8.82
C GLY A 77 20.30 -1.53 8.83
N LEU A 78 19.70 -0.38 8.52
CA LEU A 78 20.35 0.93 8.61
C LEU A 78 20.88 1.24 10.02
N ALA A 79 20.13 0.88 11.05
CA ALA A 79 20.51 1.19 12.43
C ALA A 79 21.70 0.37 12.94
N ILE A 80 21.98 -0.80 12.33
CA ILE A 80 23.00 -1.75 12.82
C ILE A 80 24.21 -1.91 11.89
N THR A 81 24.03 -1.65 10.59
CA THR A 81 25.10 -1.71 9.60
C THR A 81 26.09 -0.57 9.82
N LYS A 82 27.37 -0.84 9.53
CA LYS A 82 28.46 0.16 9.54
C LYS A 82 29.24 0.22 8.22
N GLU A 83 28.85 -0.62 7.27
CA GLU A 83 29.46 -0.70 5.95
C GLU A 83 28.74 0.29 5.02
N PRO A 84 29.42 1.33 4.51
CA PRO A 84 28.77 2.38 3.72
C PRO A 84 27.97 1.86 2.52
N LYS A 85 28.45 0.82 1.85
CA LYS A 85 27.72 0.20 0.72
C LYS A 85 26.39 -0.42 1.15
N GLU A 86 26.40 -1.12 2.28
CA GLU A 86 25.19 -1.75 2.82
C GLU A 86 24.21 -0.71 3.39
N GLU A 87 24.71 0.40 3.96
CA GLU A 87 23.88 1.52 4.39
C GLU A 87 23.11 2.10 3.20
N ILE A 88 23.80 2.42 2.11
CA ILE A 88 23.19 2.93 0.89
C ILE A 88 22.18 1.94 0.28
N ASP A 89 22.50 0.65 0.27
CA ASP A 89 21.55 -0.40 -0.17
C ASP A 89 20.27 -0.40 0.66
N ASN A 90 20.41 -0.33 1.99
CA ASN A 90 19.28 -0.32 2.90
C ASN A 90 18.48 0.99 2.81
N MET A 91 19.11 2.15 2.54
CA MET A 91 18.44 3.44 2.34
C MET A 91 17.57 3.38 1.08
N ALA A 92 18.16 2.94 -0.03
CA ALA A 92 17.45 2.79 -1.29
C ALA A 92 16.30 1.77 -1.17
N LYS A 93 16.53 0.63 -0.52
CA LYS A 93 15.47 -0.36 -0.25
C LYS A 93 14.33 0.22 0.58
N ALA A 94 14.64 0.89 1.68
CA ALA A 94 13.65 1.54 2.54
C ALA A 94 12.81 2.55 1.74
N LEU A 95 13.46 3.38 0.92
CA LEU A 95 12.78 4.37 0.09
C LEU A 95 11.79 3.72 -0.91
N TRP A 96 12.19 2.64 -1.59
CA TRP A 96 11.29 1.90 -2.48
C TRP A 96 10.13 1.22 -1.75
N LEU A 97 10.36 0.74 -0.52
CA LEU A 97 9.31 0.14 0.31
C LEU A 97 8.35 1.19 0.88
N MET A 98 8.82 2.40 1.20
CA MET A 98 7.96 3.52 1.61
C MET A 98 7.00 3.92 0.50
N ASP A 99 7.47 4.02 -0.75
CA ASP A 99 6.62 4.28 -1.92
C ASP A 99 5.61 3.14 -2.14
N ALA A 100 6.06 1.88 -2.07
CA ALA A 100 5.17 0.72 -2.18
C ALA A 100 4.10 0.67 -1.08
N ALA A 101 4.44 1.10 0.15
CA ALA A 101 3.53 1.22 1.28
C ALA A 101 2.62 2.46 1.21
N ARG A 102 2.82 3.33 0.21
CA ARG A 102 2.17 4.64 0.06
C ARG A 102 2.38 5.57 1.26
N ILE A 103 3.56 5.50 1.85
CA ILE A 103 4.00 6.40 2.91
C ILE A 103 4.48 7.72 2.30
N ILE A 104 5.13 7.64 1.13
CA ILE A 104 5.55 8.78 0.32
C ILE A 104 4.91 8.71 -1.06
N ALA A 105 4.77 9.86 -1.71
CA ALA A 105 4.37 9.97 -3.10
C ALA A 105 5.53 9.65 -4.07
N PRO A 106 5.24 9.26 -5.33
CA PRO A 106 6.27 8.99 -6.33
C PRO A 106 7.21 10.19 -6.59
N GLU A 107 6.71 11.41 -6.47
CA GLU A 107 7.48 12.65 -6.63
C GLU A 107 8.44 12.87 -5.46
N GLU A 108 7.98 12.65 -4.22
CA GLU A 108 8.81 12.69 -3.01
C GLU A 108 9.92 11.64 -3.09
N ARG A 109 9.59 10.43 -3.57
CA ARG A 109 10.58 9.37 -3.81
C ARG A 109 11.71 9.80 -4.74
N GLN A 110 11.42 10.61 -5.77
CA GLN A 110 12.48 11.10 -6.68
C GLN A 110 13.39 12.12 -6.01
N ALA A 111 12.83 13.02 -5.19
CA ALA A 111 13.61 13.99 -4.43
C ALA A 111 14.52 13.28 -3.41
N GLU A 112 13.96 12.39 -2.60
CA GLU A 112 14.67 11.59 -1.60
C GLU A 112 15.76 10.70 -2.24
N LEU A 113 15.52 10.18 -3.44
CA LEU A 113 16.54 9.43 -4.18
C LEU A 113 17.74 10.33 -4.53
N GLY A 114 17.50 11.59 -4.88
CA GLY A 114 18.55 12.59 -5.08
C GLY A 114 19.37 12.78 -3.81
N GLU A 115 18.73 12.88 -2.65
CA GLU A 115 19.42 13.00 -1.36
C GLU A 115 20.30 11.76 -1.06
N ILE A 116 19.85 10.56 -1.39
CA ILE A 116 20.68 9.35 -1.25
C ILE A 116 21.92 9.42 -2.16
N TYR A 117 21.78 9.90 -3.40
CA TYR A 117 22.92 10.11 -4.29
C TYR A 117 23.89 11.18 -3.75
N ASP A 118 23.38 12.26 -3.17
CA ASP A 118 24.18 13.32 -2.55
C ASP A 118 24.95 12.79 -1.32
N ILE A 119 24.30 11.97 -0.48
CA ILE A 119 24.92 11.31 0.68
C ILE A 119 25.99 10.31 0.27
N ALA A 120 25.72 9.50 -0.77
CA ALA A 120 26.65 8.51 -1.28
C ALA A 120 27.97 9.15 -1.74
N GLY A 121 27.88 10.37 -2.27
CA GLY A 121 29.02 11.11 -2.81
C GLY A 121 29.71 10.37 -3.96
N SER A 122 30.83 10.94 -4.43
CA SER A 122 31.55 10.41 -5.60
C SER A 122 32.13 9.00 -5.41
N GLU A 123 32.30 8.55 -4.17
CA GLU A 123 32.90 7.24 -3.86
C GLU A 123 31.91 6.09 -4.10
N LEU A 124 30.63 6.31 -3.81
CA LEU A 124 29.59 5.26 -3.89
C LEU A 124 28.55 5.51 -4.98
N GLU A 125 28.55 6.67 -5.63
CA GLU A 125 27.61 6.99 -6.71
C GLU A 125 27.59 5.92 -7.80
N GLY A 126 28.76 5.51 -8.30
CA GLY A 126 28.85 4.47 -9.33
C GLY A 126 28.29 3.12 -8.87
N TYR A 127 28.58 2.73 -7.62
CA TYR A 127 28.01 1.54 -7.00
C TYR A 127 26.48 1.63 -6.91
N LEU A 128 25.95 2.75 -6.44
CA LEU A 128 24.52 2.96 -6.31
C LEU A 128 23.81 2.94 -7.67
N GLN A 129 24.38 3.57 -8.69
CA GLN A 129 23.86 3.53 -10.07
C GLN A 129 23.76 2.09 -10.61
N GLU A 130 24.80 1.28 -10.38
CA GLU A 130 24.82 -0.12 -10.79
C GLU A 130 23.83 -0.98 -10.03
N ARG A 131 23.60 -0.67 -8.74
CA ARG A 131 22.86 -1.50 -7.77
C ARG A 131 21.36 -1.18 -7.68
N MET A 132 20.97 0.03 -8.06
CA MET A 132 19.59 0.52 -8.02
C MET A 132 18.59 -0.36 -8.82
N PRO A 133 18.90 -0.83 -10.05
CA PRO A 133 17.98 -1.71 -10.78
C PRO A 133 17.69 -3.03 -10.06
N GLN A 134 18.69 -3.60 -9.39
CA GLN A 134 18.56 -4.86 -8.66
C GLN A 134 17.77 -4.64 -7.37
N ILE A 135 17.99 -3.52 -6.66
CA ILE A 135 17.17 -3.14 -5.50
C ILE A 135 15.70 -3.03 -5.89
N ARG A 136 15.39 -2.33 -6.99
CA ARG A 136 14.03 -2.23 -7.52
C ARG A 136 13.42 -3.60 -7.79
N ASN A 137 14.18 -4.50 -8.40
CA ASN A 137 13.73 -5.85 -8.71
C ASN A 137 13.52 -6.70 -7.46
N GLU A 138 14.41 -6.60 -6.46
CA GLU A 138 14.27 -7.27 -5.16
C GLU A 138 12.98 -6.85 -4.47
N VAL A 139 12.75 -5.54 -4.35
CA VAL A 139 11.54 -4.97 -3.73
C VAL A 139 10.29 -5.39 -4.53
N ALA A 140 10.32 -5.25 -5.85
CA ALA A 140 9.20 -5.67 -6.71
C ALA A 140 8.88 -7.16 -6.60
N SER A 141 9.90 -8.02 -6.49
CA SER A 141 9.74 -9.46 -6.31
C SER A 141 9.08 -9.78 -4.98
N ARG A 142 9.53 -9.16 -3.88
CA ARG A 142 8.93 -9.34 -2.55
C ARG A 142 7.46 -8.91 -2.53
N ILE A 143 7.17 -7.74 -3.12
CA ILE A 143 5.80 -7.23 -3.25
C ILE A 143 4.91 -8.14 -4.11
N LYS A 144 5.46 -8.80 -5.15
CA LYS A 144 4.70 -9.74 -6.00
C LYS A 144 4.50 -11.10 -5.33
N SER A 145 5.42 -11.53 -4.48
CA SER A 145 5.25 -12.75 -3.68
C SER A 145 4.21 -12.61 -2.56
N PHE A 146 3.73 -11.38 -2.31
CA PHE A 146 2.69 -11.06 -1.33
C PHE A 146 1.29 -10.93 -1.93
#